data_AF-A0A4Y2ILE0-F1
#
_entry.id   AF-A0A4Y2ILE0-F1
#
_cell.length_a   1.000
_cell.length_b   1.000
_cell.length_c   1.000
_cell.angle_alpha   90.00
_cell.angle_beta   90.00
_cell.angle_gamma   90.00
#
_symmetry.space_group_name_H-M   'P 1'
#
loop_
_entity.id
_entity.type
_entity.pdbx_description
1 polymer ?
#
loop_
_entity_poly.entity_id
_entity_poly.type
_entity_poly.pdbx_seq_one_letter_code
_entity_poly.pdbx_strand_id
1 'polypeptide(L)'
;MGNGNPFGHQRVPLHSEKVILWCKFTTSFIVGLFFSEEIGPAGSVTCTTNGARFESLLRNHVIAALEQRACVGNTIFMQDSAPSHIANPV
;
A
#
# COMPACT_ATOMS: atom_id res chain seq x y z
N MET A 1 44.90 -24.36 6.92
CA MET A 1 43.48 -24.08 7.19
C MET A 1 43.18 -22.69 6.67
N GLY A 2 42.48 -22.59 5.54
CA GLY A 2 42.15 -21.30 4.94
C GLY A 2 41.09 -21.54 3.88
N ASN A 3 39.83 -21.38 4.25
CA ASN A 3 38.72 -21.43 3.29
C ASN A 3 37.62 -20.47 3.75
N GLY A 4 37.91 -19.19 3.67
CA GLY A 4 36.91 -18.13 3.71
C GLY A 4 36.92 -17.45 2.35
N ASN A 5 35.76 -17.38 1.68
CA ASN A 5 35.62 -16.64 0.44
C ASN A 5 35.98 -15.15 0.70
N PRO A 6 37.01 -14.58 0.05
CA PRO A 6 37.46 -13.20 0.30
C PRO A 6 36.48 -12.14 -0.20
N PHE A 7 35.47 -12.54 -0.97
CA PHE A 7 34.39 -11.65 -1.39
C PHE A 7 33.32 -11.58 -0.29
N GLY A 8 33.42 -10.57 0.56
CA GLY A 8 32.31 -10.16 1.42
C GLY A 8 31.12 -9.85 0.53
N HIS A 9 30.04 -10.63 0.64
CA HIS A 9 28.84 -10.39 -0.15
C HIS A 9 28.09 -9.22 0.48
N GLN A 10 28.38 -8.01 0.00
CA GLN A 10 27.52 -6.87 0.30
C GLN A 10 26.24 -7.04 -0.51
N ARG A 11 25.11 -7.26 0.16
CA ARG A 11 23.80 -7.25 -0.48
C ARG A 11 23.52 -5.83 -0.95
N VAL A 12 23.76 -5.56 -2.24
CA VAL A 12 23.32 -4.33 -2.89
C VAL A 12 21.87 -4.52 -3.31
N PRO A 13 20.93 -3.64 -2.91
CA PRO A 13 19.56 -3.70 -3.39
C PRO A 13 19.53 -3.64 -4.92
N LEU A 14 18.81 -4.56 -5.54
CA LEU A 14 18.68 -4.64 -7.00
C LEU A 14 17.85 -3.48 -7.59
N HIS A 15 17.24 -2.67 -6.73
CA HIS A 15 16.34 -1.57 -7.11
C HIS A 15 16.54 -0.42 -6.14
N SER A 16 16.39 0.81 -6.65
CA SER A 16 16.29 2.00 -5.82
C SER A 16 15.12 1.89 -4.85
N GLU A 17 15.23 2.59 -3.73
CA GLU A 17 14.10 2.79 -2.82
C GLU A 17 12.93 3.40 -3.60
N LYS A 18 11.76 2.77 -3.45
CA LYS A 18 10.51 3.23 -4.05
C LYS A 18 9.47 3.26 -2.96
N VAL A 19 8.55 4.22 -3.07
CA VAL A 19 7.39 4.32 -2.21
C VAL A 19 6.17 3.88 -3.00
N ILE A 20 5.32 3.04 -2.40
CA ILE A 20 4.05 2.65 -2.99
C ILE A 20 2.97 3.54 -2.39
N LEU A 21 2.27 4.27 -3.25
CA LEU A 21 1.18 5.16 -2.87
C LEU A 21 -0.11 4.71 -3.53
N TRP A 22 -1.19 4.69 -2.76
CA TRP A 22 -2.54 4.53 -3.26
C TRP A 22 -3.26 5.88 -3.23
N CYS A 23 -3.81 6.28 -4.38
CA CYS A 23 -4.54 7.53 -4.51
C CYS A 23 -6.00 7.23 -4.78
N LYS A 24 -6.89 7.91 -4.06
CA LYS A 24 -8.31 7.90 -4.38
C LYS A 24 -8.84 9.31 -4.50
N PHE A 25 -9.56 9.54 -5.57
CA PHE A 25 -10.16 10.81 -5.92
C PHE A 25 -11.51 10.57 -6.61
N THR A 26 -12.33 11.61 -6.61
CA THR A 26 -13.58 11.69 -7.37
C THR A 26 -13.45 12.78 -8.41
N THR A 27 -14.49 13.03 -9.20
CA THR A 27 -14.54 14.19 -10.10
C THR A 27 -14.53 15.53 -9.36
N SER A 28 -14.85 15.54 -8.06
CA SER A 28 -15.05 16.76 -7.27
C SER A 28 -13.96 17.03 -6.23
N PHE A 29 -13.29 15.99 -5.71
CA PHE A 29 -12.27 16.14 -4.67
C PHE A 29 -11.35 14.92 -4.54
N ILE A 30 -10.19 15.12 -3.90
CA ILE A 30 -9.28 14.05 -3.51
C ILE A 30 -9.76 13.44 -2.18
N VAL A 31 -10.00 12.13 -2.19
CA VAL A 31 -10.40 11.38 -0.99
C VAL A 31 -9.21 11.23 -0.06
N GLY A 32 -8.05 10.82 -0.62
CA GLY A 32 -6.81 10.72 0.12
C GLY A 32 -5.66 10.10 -0.69
N LEU A 33 -4.45 10.28 -0.16
CA LEU A 33 -3.21 9.64 -0.58
C LEU A 33 -2.76 8.75 0.59
N PHE A 34 -2.58 7.46 0.34
CA PHE A 34 -2.28 6.46 1.36
C PHE A 34 -0.99 5.73 1.02
N PHE A 35 -0.01 5.83 1.91
CA PHE A 35 1.28 5.18 1.74
C PHE A 35 1.19 3.72 2.17
N SER A 36 1.66 2.81 1.32
CA SER A 36 1.75 1.38 1.64
C SER A 36 3.08 1.12 2.33
N GLU A 37 3.09 1.36 3.64
CA GLU A 37 4.28 1.24 4.47
C GLU A 37 3.99 0.42 5.74
N GLU A 38 5.05 -0.09 6.34
CA GLU A 38 5.03 -0.81 7.60
C GLU A 38 6.08 -0.21 8.54
N ILE A 39 5.68 0.09 9.77
CA ILE A 39 6.57 0.66 10.77
C ILE A 39 7.46 -0.46 11.29
N GLY A 40 8.73 -0.45 10.85
CA GLY A 40 9.77 -1.33 11.35
C GLY A 40 10.62 -0.66 12.43
N PRO A 41 11.56 -1.41 13.03
CA PRO A 41 12.49 -0.88 14.04
C PRO A 41 13.35 0.28 13.55
N ALA A 42 13.57 0.39 12.24
CA ALA A 42 14.37 1.42 11.59
C ALA A 42 13.52 2.55 10.97
N GLY A 43 12.20 2.56 11.18
CA GLY A 43 11.27 3.50 10.57
C GLY A 43 10.33 2.86 9.56
N SER A 44 9.69 3.69 8.74
CA SER A 44 8.70 3.26 7.76
C SER A 44 9.38 2.55 6.58
N VAL A 45 8.98 1.31 6.31
CA VAL A 45 9.46 0.52 5.16
C VAL A 45 8.32 0.33 4.19
N THR A 46 8.56 0.59 2.91
CA THR A 46 7.56 0.32 1.87
C THR A 46 7.20 -1.17 1.87
N CYS A 47 5.90 -1.46 1.95
CA CYS A 47 5.39 -2.81 2.00
C CYS A 47 4.37 -3.04 0.89
N THR A 48 4.33 -4.25 0.36
CA THR A 48 3.39 -4.63 -0.69
C THR A 48 1.96 -4.66 -0.15
N THR A 49 1.03 -4.06 -0.88
CA THR A 49 -0.40 -4.11 -0.54
C THR A 49 -0.93 -5.52 -0.72
N ASN A 50 -1.43 -6.13 0.35
CA ASN A 50 -2.16 -7.40 0.33
C ASN A 50 -3.67 -7.17 0.53
N GLY A 51 -4.49 -8.22 0.44
CA GLY A 51 -5.95 -8.12 0.57
C GLY A 51 -6.41 -7.51 1.90
N ALA A 52 -5.84 -7.94 3.02
CA ALA A 52 -6.21 -7.43 4.34
C ALA A 52 -5.83 -5.94 4.54
N ARG A 53 -4.65 -5.52 4.04
CA ARG A 53 -4.23 -4.11 4.06
C ARG A 53 -5.11 -3.27 3.15
N PHE A 54 -5.47 -3.79 1.98
CA PHE A 54 -6.38 -3.12 1.06
C PHE A 54 -7.76 -2.94 1.67
N GLU A 55 -8.32 -3.98 2.29
CA GLU A 55 -9.59 -3.89 3.01
C GLU A 55 -9.54 -2.85 4.15
N SER A 56 -8.49 -2.89 4.98
CA SER A 56 -8.31 -1.94 6.08
C SER A 56 -8.24 -0.50 5.56
N LEU A 57 -7.53 -0.28 4.45
CA LEU A 57 -7.46 1.02 3.78
C LEU A 57 -8.84 1.48 3.31
N LEU A 58 -9.62 0.59 2.69
CA LEU A 58 -10.96 0.91 2.23
C LEU A 58 -11.90 1.26 3.38
N ARG A 59 -11.96 0.43 4.43
CA ARG A 59 -12.88 0.62 5.56
C ARG A 59 -12.52 1.84 6.40
N ASN A 60 -11.26 1.93 6.83
CA ASN A 60 -10.86 2.90 7.84
C ASN A 60 -10.61 4.29 7.29
N HIS A 61 -10.29 4.40 5.99
CA HIS A 61 -9.92 5.69 5.41
C HIS A 61 -10.88 6.10 4.30
N VAL A 62 -11.06 5.25 3.30
CA VAL A 62 -11.76 5.65 2.08
C VAL A 62 -13.26 5.79 2.31
N ILE A 63 -13.90 4.75 2.86
CA ILE A 63 -15.33 4.75 3.14
C ILE A 63 -15.62 5.81 4.19
N ALA A 64 -14.83 5.87 5.27
CA ALA A 64 -14.93 6.92 6.27
C ALA A 64 -14.88 8.33 5.64
N ALA A 65 -13.92 8.60 4.75
CA ALA A 65 -13.81 9.91 4.10
C ALA A 65 -14.95 10.23 3.11
N LEU A 66 -15.60 9.21 2.54
CA LEU A 66 -16.79 9.39 1.70
C LEU A 66 -18.06 9.60 2.55
N GLU A 67 -18.16 8.92 3.69
CA GLU A 67 -19.25 9.09 4.68
C GLU A 67 -19.22 10.50 5.27
N GLN A 68 -18.05 11.00 5.67
CA GLN A 68 -17.89 12.37 6.18
C GLN A 68 -18.32 13.44 5.16
N ARG A 69 -18.33 13.10 3.88
CA ARG A 69 -18.76 13.98 2.78
C ARG A 69 -20.16 13.65 2.26
N ALA A 70 -20.89 12.77 2.95
CA ALA A 70 -22.25 12.32 2.61
C ALA A 70 -22.39 11.82 1.16
N CYS A 71 -21.36 11.16 0.61
CA CYS A 71 -21.32 10.75 -0.79
C CYS A 71 -21.11 9.23 -0.99
N VAL A 72 -21.05 8.45 0.09
CA VAL A 72 -20.80 6.99 0.04
C VAL A 72 -21.81 6.26 -0.85
N GLY A 73 -23.11 6.57 -0.76
CA GLY A 73 -24.18 5.93 -1.53
C GLY A 73 -24.25 6.33 -3.01
N ASN A 74 -23.58 7.42 -3.39
CA ASN A 74 -23.59 7.96 -4.74
C ASN A 74 -22.26 7.74 -5.47
N THR A 75 -21.31 7.05 -4.84
CA THR A 75 -19.97 6.84 -5.37
C THR A 75 -19.85 5.47 -6.02
N ILE A 76 -19.56 5.44 -7.32
CA ILE A 76 -19.12 4.21 -8.00
C ILE A 76 -17.61 4.05 -7.77
N PHE A 77 -17.21 2.89 -7.24
CA PHE A 77 -15.79 2.60 -7.01
C PHE A 77 -15.17 1.91 -8.24
N MET A 78 -14.13 2.53 -8.79
CA MET A 78 -13.33 1.98 -9.90
C MET A 78 -11.94 1.60 -9.38
N GLN A 79 -11.46 0.43 -9.78
CA GLN A 79 -10.13 -0.09 -9.48
C GLN A 79 -9.66 -1.03 -10.61
N ASP A 80 -8.39 -1.43 -10.58
CA ASP A 80 -7.86 -2.46 -11.48
C ASP A 80 -8.19 -3.89 -10.99
N SER A 81 -7.76 -4.90 -11.76
CA SER A 81 -7.93 -6.31 -11.44
C SER A 81 -6.75 -6.93 -10.68
N ALA A 82 -5.92 -6.13 -10.00
CA ALA A 82 -4.80 -6.67 -9.24
C ALA A 82 -5.30 -7.67 -8.19
N PRO A 83 -4.61 -8.82 -7.99
CA PRO A 83 -5.11 -9.88 -7.11
C PRO A 83 -5.44 -9.43 -5.68
N SER A 84 -4.67 -8.49 -5.12
CA SER A 84 -4.91 -7.92 -3.79
C SER A 84 -6.21 -7.11 -3.71
N HIS A 85 -6.66 -6.52 -4.81
CA HIS A 85 -7.86 -5.67 -4.85
C HIS A 85 -9.16 -6.46 -5.01
N ILE A 86 -9.07 -7.72 -5.45
CA ILE A 86 -10.23 -8.64 -5.62
C ILE A 86 -10.18 -9.84 -4.64
N ALA A 87 -9.19 -9.88 -3.76
CA ALA A 87 -9.03 -10.95 -2.79
C ALA A 87 -10.19 -10.95 -1.78
N ASN A 88 -10.54 -12.14 -1.29
CA ASN A 88 -11.28 -12.27 -0.04
C ASN A 88 -10.24 -12.35 1.09
N PRO A 89 -10.08 -11.29 1.92
CA PRO A 89 -9.13 -11.31 3.02
C PRO A 89 -9.49 -12.39 4.04
N VAL A 90 -8.47 -13.02 4.63
CA VAL A 90 -8.57 -14.11 5.62
C VAL A 90 -8.71 -13.55 7.03
#